data_AF-A0A382IH66-F1
#
_entry.id   AF-A0A382IH66-F1
#
_cell.length_a   1.000
_cell.length_b   1.000
_cell.length_c   1.000
_cell.angle_alpha   90.00
_cell.angle_beta   90.00
_cell.angle_gamma   90.00
#
_symmetry.space_group_name_H-M   'P 1'
#
loop_
_entity.id
_entity.type
_entity.pdbx_description
1 polymer ?
#
loop_
_entity_poly.entity_id
_entity_poly.type
_entity_poly.pdbx_seq_one_letter_code
_entity_poly.pdbx_strand_id
1 'polypeptide(L)'
;MFMRVTYDLLLFLLSASLLFGCSKADTLGGNAPDEVVISGTPTWENGIGDLVRSKCASCHVIPFSFYTPHNTPSTLNLSVYDNSSNIRGANILGIWINSGILEKALTGIARKMPLEYATPLTSGEIESLKSWATSGSPKN
;
A
#
# COMPACT_ATOMS: atom_id res chain seq x y z
N MET A 1 -33.15 -40.63 -15.09
CA MET A 1 -32.31 -39.62 -15.77
C MET A 1 -32.56 -38.26 -15.11
N PHE A 2 -32.02 -38.01 -13.91
CA PHE A 2 -32.08 -36.70 -13.22
C PHE A 2 -31.13 -36.74 -12.00
N MET A 3 -29.84 -37.04 -12.20
CA MET A 3 -28.88 -37.02 -11.07
C MET A 3 -27.42 -36.93 -11.50
N ARG A 4 -27.13 -36.22 -12.60
CA ARG A 4 -25.74 -35.94 -13.02
C ARG A 4 -25.42 -34.45 -13.18
N VAL A 5 -26.43 -33.59 -13.34
CA VAL A 5 -26.23 -32.15 -13.60
C VAL A 5 -25.85 -31.36 -12.34
N THR A 6 -26.09 -31.91 -11.15
CA THR A 6 -25.88 -31.20 -9.88
C THR A 6 -24.44 -31.27 -9.37
N TYR A 7 -23.67 -32.30 -9.74
CA TYR A 7 -22.31 -32.49 -9.22
C TYR A 7 -21.27 -31.68 -9.99
N ASP A 8 -21.42 -31.55 -11.31
CA ASP A 8 -20.48 -30.79 -12.14
C ASP A 8 -20.57 -29.27 -11.88
N LEU A 9 -21.77 -28.74 -11.62
CA LEU A 9 -21.96 -27.33 -11.25
C LEU A 9 -21.37 -27.01 -9.86
N LEU A 10 -21.48 -27.96 -8.93
CA LEU A 10 -20.94 -27.82 -7.58
C LEU A 10 -19.40 -27.86 -7.57
N LEU A 11 -18.80 -28.72 -8.40
CA LEU A 11 -17.34 -28.82 -8.54
C LEU A 11 -16.73 -27.57 -9.21
N PHE A 12 -17.44 -26.99 -10.18
CA PHE A 12 -17.01 -25.77 -10.87
C PHE A 12 -17.13 -24.53 -9.97
N LEU A 13 -18.16 -24.47 -9.11
CA LEU A 13 -18.31 -23.40 -8.11
C LEU A 13 -17.29 -23.51 -6.96
N LEU A 14 -16.93 -24.73 -6.53
CA LEU A 14 -15.90 -24.94 -5.50
C LEU A 14 -14.48 -24.61 -5.98
N SER A 15 -14.19 -24.78 -7.26
CA SER A 15 -12.87 -24.49 -7.82
C SER A 15 -12.65 -23.00 -8.12
N ALA A 16 -13.71 -22.24 -8.36
CA ALA A 16 -13.64 -20.78 -8.50
C ALA A 16 -13.35 -20.06 -7.16
N SER A 17 -13.67 -20.69 -6.02
CA SER A 17 -13.39 -20.12 -4.69
C SER A 17 -11.92 -20.24 -4.27
N LEU A 18 -11.14 -21.12 -4.92
CA LEU A 18 -9.72 -21.35 -4.60
C LEU A 18 -8.77 -20.36 -5.31
N LEU A 19 -9.29 -19.49 -6.18
CA LEU A 19 -8.49 -18.51 -6.92
C LEU A 19 -8.57 -17.07 -6.36
N PHE A 20 -9.38 -16.84 -5.32
CA PHE A 20 -9.45 -15.56 -4.60
C PHE A 20 -8.70 -15.67 -3.27
N GLY A 21 -7.37 -15.66 -3.31
CA GLY A 21 -6.63 -15.77 -2.06
C GLY A 21 -5.12 -15.65 -2.08
N CYS A 22 -4.46 -15.28 -3.18
CA CYS A 22 -3.02 -14.94 -3.12
C CYS A 22 -2.84 -13.46 -2.78
N SER A 23 -3.35 -13.05 -1.62
CA SER A 23 -3.19 -11.69 -1.09
C SER A 23 -2.11 -11.70 -0.01
N LYS A 24 -0.84 -11.63 -0.41
CA LYS A 24 0.24 -10.93 0.33
C LYS A 24 0.51 -11.29 1.79
N ALA A 25 0.02 -12.41 2.29
CA ALA A 25 0.43 -13.01 3.56
C ALA A 25 1.80 -13.74 3.44
N ASP A 26 2.24 -14.08 2.23
CA ASP A 26 3.22 -15.15 2.02
C ASP A 26 4.70 -14.81 2.29
N THR A 27 5.07 -13.57 2.60
CA THR A 27 6.47 -13.25 2.97
C THR A 27 6.71 -13.09 4.47
N LEU A 28 5.67 -12.91 5.30
CA LEU A 28 5.81 -12.68 6.75
C LEU A 28 4.75 -13.40 7.63
N GLY A 29 3.82 -14.17 7.03
CA GLY A 29 2.94 -15.09 7.78
C GLY A 29 1.79 -14.44 8.56
N GLY A 30 1.42 -13.19 8.26
CA GLY A 30 0.30 -12.47 8.89
C GLY A 30 -0.87 -12.22 7.95
N ASN A 31 -2.07 -11.99 8.50
CA ASN A 31 -3.20 -11.48 7.73
C ASN A 31 -2.84 -10.14 7.09
N ALA A 32 -3.36 -9.86 5.90
CA ALA A 32 -3.25 -8.53 5.31
C ALA A 32 -3.85 -7.49 6.29
N PRO A 33 -3.21 -6.33 6.50
CA PRO A 33 -3.78 -5.31 7.36
C PRO A 33 -5.12 -4.85 6.80
N ASP A 34 -6.06 -4.58 7.71
CA ASP A 34 -7.38 -4.05 7.37
C ASP A 34 -7.25 -2.77 6.53
N GLU A 35 -8.23 -2.56 5.64
CA GLU A 35 -8.34 -1.31 4.87
C GLU A 35 -8.51 -0.13 5.83
N VAL A 36 -7.74 0.93 5.59
CA VAL A 36 -7.88 2.16 6.36
C VAL A 36 -8.94 3.04 5.68
N VAL A 37 -10.12 3.13 6.30
CA VAL A 37 -11.21 4.01 5.85
C VAL A 37 -10.98 5.41 6.41
N ILE A 38 -10.78 6.39 5.51
CA ILE A 38 -10.56 7.79 5.88
C ILE A 38 -11.82 8.60 5.58
N SER A 39 -12.43 9.16 6.62
CA SER A 39 -13.60 10.03 6.50
C SER A 39 -13.21 11.51 6.50
N GLY A 40 -13.92 12.32 5.71
CA GLY A 40 -13.66 13.77 5.62
C GLY A 40 -12.43 14.11 4.79
N THR A 41 -11.84 15.29 5.03
CA THR A 41 -10.61 15.71 4.34
C THR A 41 -9.43 14.89 4.87
N PRO A 42 -8.70 14.14 4.02
CA PRO A 42 -7.58 13.34 4.47
C PRO A 42 -6.40 14.22 4.91
N THR A 43 -5.87 13.96 6.10
CA THR A 43 -4.67 14.60 6.64
C THR A 43 -3.77 13.54 7.27
N TRP A 44 -2.51 13.87 7.55
CA TRP A 44 -1.61 12.90 8.18
C TRP A 44 -2.20 12.36 9.50
N GLU A 45 -2.72 13.25 10.36
CA GLU A 45 -3.35 12.87 11.62
C GLU A 45 -4.77 12.32 11.45
N ASN A 46 -5.43 12.57 10.31
CA ASN A 46 -6.72 11.98 9.95
C ASN A 46 -6.54 10.80 8.97
N GLY A 47 -5.88 9.73 9.44
CA GLY A 47 -5.85 8.41 8.81
C GLY A 47 -4.78 8.17 7.74
N ILE A 48 -4.24 9.20 7.06
CA ILE A 48 -3.16 9.00 6.09
C ILE A 48 -1.90 8.46 6.79
N GLY A 49 -1.60 8.95 7.98
CA GLY A 49 -0.46 8.48 8.77
C GLY A 49 -0.56 7.01 9.13
N ASP A 50 -1.76 6.53 9.50
CA ASP A 50 -2.01 5.11 9.77
C ASP A 50 -1.85 4.26 8.51
N LEU A 51 -2.42 4.70 7.39
CA LEU A 51 -2.29 4.03 6.10
C LEU A 51 -0.83 3.90 5.65
N VAL A 52 -0.08 5.01 5.66
CA VAL A 52 1.33 5.04 5.24
C VAL A 52 2.19 4.20 6.18
N ARG A 53 1.96 4.27 7.51
CA ARG A 53 2.68 3.42 8.48
C ARG A 53 2.41 1.94 8.26
N SER A 54 1.16 1.57 7.99
CA SER A 54 0.76 0.17 7.78
C SER A 54 1.34 -0.42 6.50
N LYS A 55 1.32 0.34 5.39
CA LYS A 55 1.58 -0.23 4.05
C LYS A 55 2.86 0.22 3.37
N CYS A 56 3.43 1.36 3.76
CA CYS A 56 4.62 1.93 3.12
C CYS A 56 5.85 1.92 4.04
N ALA A 57 5.67 2.22 5.32
CA ALA A 57 6.77 2.31 6.28
C ALA A 57 7.43 0.96 6.56
N SER A 58 6.76 -0.17 6.28
CA SER A 58 7.34 -1.51 6.44
C SER A 58 8.69 -1.69 5.72
N CYS A 59 8.87 -1.03 4.57
CA CYS A 59 10.13 -0.99 3.82
C CYS A 59 10.86 0.34 3.97
N HIS A 60 10.12 1.45 4.03
CA HIS A 60 10.67 2.81 4.10
C HIS A 60 10.74 3.33 5.54
N VAL A 61 11.45 2.63 6.42
CA VAL A 61 11.67 3.01 7.82
C VAL A 61 13.16 3.11 8.12
N ILE A 62 13.53 3.92 9.10
CA ILE A 62 14.91 3.97 9.59
C ILE A 62 14.90 3.68 11.10
N PRO A 63 15.70 2.71 11.59
CA PRO A 63 16.61 1.85 10.82
C PRO A 63 15.87 0.88 9.87
N PHE A 64 16.52 0.44 8.80
CA PHE A 64 15.93 -0.54 7.87
C PHE A 64 15.63 -1.87 8.55
N SER A 65 14.53 -2.48 8.13
CA SER A 65 14.18 -3.84 8.49
C SER A 65 15.03 -4.84 7.69
N PHE A 66 15.21 -6.04 8.23
CA PHE A 66 16.01 -7.10 7.58
C PHE A 66 15.46 -7.53 6.20
N TYR A 67 14.17 -7.29 5.94
CA TYR A 67 13.49 -7.61 4.69
C TYR A 67 13.31 -6.39 3.77
N THR A 68 13.89 -5.23 4.10
CA THR A 68 13.81 -4.03 3.26
C THR A 68 14.42 -4.33 1.88
N PRO A 69 13.68 -4.08 0.77
CA PRO A 69 14.19 -4.34 -0.57
C PRO A 69 15.49 -3.61 -0.89
N HIS A 70 16.33 -4.25 -1.70
CA HIS A 70 17.53 -3.61 -2.22
C HIS A 70 17.18 -2.31 -2.97
N ASN A 71 18.01 -1.29 -2.78
CA ASN A 71 17.85 0.07 -3.33
C ASN A 71 16.67 0.86 -2.76
N THR A 72 16.12 0.46 -1.62
CA THR A 72 15.23 1.34 -0.85
C THR A 72 16.04 2.56 -0.38
N PRO A 73 15.56 3.81 -0.56
CA PRO A 73 16.32 4.99 -0.17
C PRO A 73 16.59 5.03 1.34
N SER A 74 17.86 5.03 1.74
CA SER A 74 18.31 5.08 3.16
C SER A 74 18.13 6.44 3.83
N THR A 75 17.46 7.36 3.14
CA THR A 75 17.19 8.74 3.57
C THR A 75 15.70 9.04 3.60
N LEU A 76 14.86 8.00 3.66
CA LEU A 76 13.41 8.12 3.70
C LEU A 76 12.88 7.29 4.87
N ASN A 77 12.15 7.96 5.78
CA ASN A 77 11.44 7.32 6.88
C ASN A 77 9.98 7.73 6.84
N LEU A 78 9.15 6.91 6.21
CA LEU A 78 7.70 7.12 6.06
C LEU A 78 6.91 6.77 7.34
N SER A 79 7.57 6.35 8.42
CA SER A 79 6.89 6.15 9.71
C SER A 79 6.56 7.47 10.44
N VAL A 80 7.16 8.58 10.01
CA VAL A 80 7.00 9.90 10.59
C VAL A 80 6.68 10.92 9.50
N TYR A 81 5.93 11.96 9.85
CA TYR A 81 5.56 13.01 8.91
C TYR A 81 6.74 13.94 8.56
N ASP A 82 7.41 14.46 9.58
CA ASP A 82 8.43 15.51 9.44
C ASP A 82 9.81 14.95 9.05
N ASN A 83 10.59 15.81 8.38
CA ASN A 83 12.01 15.54 8.16
C ASN A 83 12.79 15.58 9.48
N SER A 84 13.83 14.77 9.60
CA SER A 84 14.78 14.80 10.72
C SER A 84 16.20 14.75 10.18
N SER A 85 16.97 15.82 10.39
CA SER A 85 18.33 15.96 9.84
C SER A 85 18.37 15.69 8.33
N ASN A 86 19.04 14.62 7.88
CA ASN A 86 19.14 14.20 6.48
C ASN A 86 18.09 13.14 6.09
N ILE A 87 17.18 12.79 7.00
CA ILE A 87 16.10 11.85 6.77
C ILE A 87 14.83 12.59 6.37
N ARG A 88 14.26 12.21 5.23
CA ARG A 88 13.01 12.75 4.72
C ARG A 88 11.83 11.99 5.31
N GLY A 89 10.83 12.70 5.79
CA GLY A 89 9.58 12.14 6.32
C GLY A 89 8.54 11.88 5.22
N ALA A 90 7.32 11.56 5.66
CA ALA A 90 6.19 11.35 4.76
C ALA A 90 5.66 12.63 4.12
N ASN A 91 5.96 13.82 4.66
CA ASN A 91 5.61 15.11 4.06
C ASN A 91 6.06 15.24 2.59
N ILE A 92 7.13 14.55 2.19
CA ILE A 92 7.63 14.58 0.81
C ILE A 92 6.88 13.60 -0.12
N LEU A 93 6.15 12.63 0.44
CA LEU A 93 5.48 11.58 -0.32
C LEU A 93 4.45 12.14 -1.31
N GLY A 94 3.78 13.25 -0.97
CA GLY A 94 2.82 13.90 -1.86
C GLY A 94 3.40 14.30 -3.22
N ILE A 95 4.67 14.69 -3.28
CA ILE A 95 5.35 15.02 -4.54
C ILE A 95 5.39 13.79 -5.46
N TRP A 96 5.73 12.62 -4.90
CA TRP A 96 5.81 11.37 -5.64
C TRP A 96 4.42 10.86 -6.06
N ILE A 97 3.43 10.98 -5.18
CA ILE A 97 2.05 10.63 -5.49
C ILE A 97 1.52 11.51 -6.63
N ASN A 98 1.72 12.82 -6.57
CA ASN A 98 1.32 13.75 -7.63
C ASN A 98 2.08 13.50 -8.95
N SER A 99 3.28 12.92 -8.88
CA SER A 99 4.04 12.49 -10.06
C SER A 99 3.53 11.19 -10.69
N GLY A 100 2.59 10.50 -10.02
CA GLY A 100 1.95 9.27 -10.50
C GLY A 100 2.67 7.98 -10.09
N ILE A 101 3.43 8.00 -8.98
CA ILE A 101 4.18 6.81 -8.53
C ILE A 101 3.25 5.63 -8.18
N LEU A 102 1.97 5.88 -7.87
CA LEU A 102 1.00 4.85 -7.52
C LEU A 102 0.46 4.10 -8.76
N GLU A 103 0.50 4.74 -9.93
CA GLU A 103 -0.06 4.20 -11.17
C GLU A 103 1.01 3.54 -12.02
N LYS A 104 2.19 4.16 -12.09
CA LYS A 104 3.22 3.82 -13.06
C LYS A 104 4.62 4.01 -12.48
N ALA A 105 5.58 3.35 -13.13
CA ALA A 105 6.98 3.66 -12.89
C ALA A 105 7.28 5.08 -13.37
N LEU A 106 8.11 5.77 -12.60
CA LEU A 106 8.68 7.06 -12.97
C LEU A 106 10.03 6.75 -13.65
N THR A 107 10.01 6.61 -14.97
CA THR A 107 11.14 6.14 -15.78
C THR A 107 12.46 6.80 -15.38
N GLY A 108 13.46 5.99 -15.03
CA GLY A 108 14.80 6.45 -14.61
C GLY A 108 14.89 7.02 -13.19
N ILE A 109 13.78 7.09 -12.45
CA ILE A 109 13.72 7.73 -11.12
C ILE A 109 13.22 6.75 -10.06
N ALA A 110 12.06 6.14 -10.26
CA ALA A 110 11.43 5.26 -9.27
C ALA A 110 10.54 4.19 -9.91
N ARG A 111 10.41 3.06 -9.23
CA ARG A 111 9.43 2.02 -9.57
C ARG A 111 8.02 2.46 -9.15
N LYS A 112 7.00 1.88 -9.78
CA LYS A 112 5.61 2.00 -9.31
C LYS A 112 5.54 1.47 -7.87
N MET A 113 4.81 2.16 -7.01
CA MET A 113 4.58 1.77 -5.62
C MET A 113 3.10 1.49 -5.34
N PRO A 114 2.78 0.63 -4.36
CA PRO A 114 3.69 -0.33 -3.75
C PRO A 114 4.17 -1.37 -4.77
N LEU A 115 5.28 -2.05 -4.49
CA LEU A 115 5.78 -3.15 -5.32
C LEU A 115 4.79 -4.33 -5.28
N GLU A 116 4.83 -5.20 -6.29
CA GLU A 116 3.87 -6.31 -6.43
C GLU A 116 3.83 -7.23 -5.21
N TYR A 117 4.96 -7.42 -4.52
CA TYR A 117 5.09 -8.22 -3.30
C TYR A 117 4.86 -7.46 -1.98
N ALA A 118 4.71 -6.12 -1.99
CA ALA A 118 4.53 -5.29 -0.79
C ALA A 118 3.07 -4.88 -0.60
N THR A 119 2.46 -5.04 0.59
CA THR A 119 1.00 -4.92 0.86
C THR A 119 0.24 -3.98 -0.10
N PRO A 120 -0.84 -4.45 -0.76
CA PRO A 120 -1.49 -3.67 -1.81
C PRO A 120 -2.30 -2.52 -1.20
N LEU A 121 -2.44 -1.44 -1.95
CA LEU A 121 -3.41 -0.39 -1.67
C LEU A 121 -4.74 -0.75 -2.32
N THR A 122 -5.85 -0.53 -1.61
CA THR A 122 -7.19 -0.57 -2.19
C THR A 122 -7.43 0.67 -3.06
N SER A 123 -8.49 0.67 -3.87
CA SER A 123 -8.86 1.86 -4.64
C SER A 123 -9.18 3.06 -3.74
N GLY A 124 -9.89 2.84 -2.62
CA GLY A 124 -10.22 3.92 -1.66
C GLY A 124 -8.99 4.51 -0.97
N GLU A 125 -8.00 3.67 -0.64
CA GLU A 125 -6.71 4.13 -0.10
C GLU A 125 -5.90 4.93 -1.12
N ILE A 126 -5.87 4.50 -2.40
CA ILE A 126 -5.23 5.26 -3.48
C ILE A 126 -5.89 6.62 -3.66
N GLU A 127 -7.23 6.67 -3.67
CA GLU A 127 -7.99 7.91 -3.78
C GLU A 127 -7.70 8.86 -2.61
N SER A 128 -7.67 8.32 -1.38
CA SER A 128 -7.36 9.11 -0.18
C SER A 128 -5.94 9.67 -0.21
N LEU A 129 -4.95 8.86 -0.60
CA LEU A 129 -3.55 9.29 -0.75
C LEU A 129 -3.40 10.38 -1.82
N LYS A 130 -4.10 10.25 -2.95
CA LYS A 130 -4.12 11.27 -4.00
C LYS A 130 -4.77 12.56 -3.53
N SER A 131 -5.94 12.47 -2.89
CA SER A 131 -6.64 13.63 -2.36
C SER A 131 -5.73 14.40 -1.41
N TRP A 132 -5.15 13.71 -0.42
CA TRP A 132 -4.17 14.27 0.50
C TRP A 132 -2.99 14.96 -0.22
N ALA A 133 -2.38 14.27 -1.20
CA ALA A 133 -1.25 14.80 -1.96
C ALA A 133 -1.61 16.06 -2.76
N THR A 134 -2.79 16.09 -3.40
CA THR A 134 -3.28 17.25 -4.17
C THR A 134 -3.63 18.45 -3.28
N SER A 135 -4.01 18.21 -2.02
CA SER A 135 -4.26 19.25 -1.02
C SER A 135 -2.98 19.82 -0.38
N GLY A 136 -1.80 19.47 -0.89
CA GLY A 136 -0.52 19.93 -0.35
C GLY A 136 0.02 19.08 0.79
N SER A 137 -0.49 17.84 0.94
CA SER A 137 -0.07 16.89 1.98
C SER A 137 -0.20 17.42 3.42
N PRO A 138 -1.37 17.96 3.82
CA PRO A 138 -1.53 18.58 5.14
C PRO A 138 -1.26 17.58 6.28
N LYS A 139 -0.63 18.09 7.35
CA LYS A 139 -0.41 17.32 8.57
C LYS A 139 -1.70 17.14 9.36
N ASN A 140 -2.39 18.25 9.64
CA ASN A 140 -3.60 18.32 10.45
C ASN A 140 -4.82 18.57 9.59
#